data_AF-A0A7K3Z3K0-F1
#
_entry.id   AF-A0A7K3Z3K0-F1
#
_cell.length_a   1.000
_cell.length_b   1.000
_cell.length_c   1.000
_cell.angle_alpha   90.00
_cell.angle_beta   90.00
_cell.angle_gamma   90.00
#
_symmetry.space_group_name_H-M   'P 1'
#
loop_
_entity.id
_entity.type
_entity.pdbx_description
1 polymer ?
#
loop_
_entity_poly.entity_id
_entity_poly.type
_entity_poly.pdbx_seq_one_letter_code
_entity_poly.pdbx_strand_id
1 'polypeptide(L)'
;MANQVQNEPTAAYILSLIGGIIGLLISLGLVAWGALVTIGIGGVGGFYYGELVAIMVTYLGIGIWCLITSILIIVFARKLKANPLQHSKWGALILVFSIIGPAGLLALIGGILALVYKPIPYGASPQYGPQQPYYGPPPQQAAYQQSPTTICPQCGTAVASNVRFCPNCGRQVN
;
A
#
# COMPACT_ATOMS: atom_id res chain seq x y z
N MET A 1 11.03 -10.32 -26.88
CA MET A 1 9.73 -10.26 -26.18
C MET A 1 9.88 -10.66 -24.70
N ALA A 2 10.86 -10.11 -23.97
CA ALA A 2 11.31 -10.63 -22.67
C ALA A 2 10.75 -9.88 -21.43
N ASN A 3 9.76 -9.01 -21.62
CA ASN A 3 9.18 -8.19 -20.53
C ASN A 3 7.64 -8.26 -20.57
N GLN A 4 7.12 -9.40 -21.00
CA GLN A 4 5.69 -9.68 -20.99
C GLN A 4 5.38 -10.44 -19.70
N VAL A 5 4.45 -9.90 -18.92
CA VAL A 5 3.89 -10.55 -17.73
C VAL A 5 2.51 -11.07 -18.10
N GLN A 6 2.11 -12.22 -17.55
CA GLN A 6 0.81 -12.80 -17.86
C GLN A 6 -0.35 -11.96 -17.31
N ASN A 7 -0.14 -11.30 -16.17
CA ASN A 7 -1.10 -10.44 -15.48
C ASN A 7 -0.59 -9.00 -15.48
N GLU A 8 -0.97 -8.15 -16.43
CA GLU A 8 -0.52 -6.74 -16.43
C GLU A 8 -1.17 -5.91 -15.29
N PRO A 9 -0.45 -4.93 -14.70
CA PRO A 9 -0.95 -4.11 -13.59
C PRO A 9 -1.93 -3.01 -14.06
N THR A 10 -2.95 -3.38 -14.82
CA THR A 10 -3.90 -2.44 -15.47
C THR A 10 -4.70 -1.63 -14.46
N ALA A 11 -5.17 -2.25 -13.37
CA ALA A 11 -5.92 -1.55 -12.34
C ALA A 11 -5.09 -0.46 -11.65
N ALA A 12 -3.86 -0.79 -11.24
CA ALA A 12 -2.94 0.16 -10.61
C ALA A 12 -2.59 1.32 -11.57
N TYR A 13 -2.30 0.99 -12.83
CA TYR A 13 -2.02 1.98 -13.88
C TYR A 13 -3.17 2.97 -14.09
N ILE A 14 -4.40 2.48 -14.29
CA ILE A 14 -5.56 3.33 -14.58
C ILE A 14 -5.88 4.23 -13.39
N LEU A 15 -5.85 3.70 -12.16
CA LEU A 15 -6.13 4.47 -10.95
C LEU A 15 -5.12 5.60 -10.74
N SER A 16 -3.83 5.32 -10.93
CA SER A 16 -2.78 6.34 -10.87
C SER A 16 -2.89 7.37 -12.00
N LEU A 17 -3.27 6.94 -13.21
CA LEU A 17 -3.43 7.83 -14.35
C LEU A 17 -4.62 8.79 -14.16
N ILE A 18 -5.77 8.27 -13.70
CA ILE A 18 -6.94 9.09 -13.39
C ILE A 18 -6.62 10.05 -12.24
N GLY A 19 -5.99 9.56 -11.17
CA GLY A 19 -5.57 10.39 -10.04
C GLY A 19 -4.64 11.53 -10.44
N GLY A 20 -3.67 11.26 -11.33
CA GLY A 20 -2.77 12.27 -11.87
C GLY A 20 -3.48 13.30 -12.76
N ILE A 21 -4.44 12.88 -13.60
CA ILE A 21 -5.22 13.81 -14.44
C ILE A 21 -6.11 14.71 -13.59
N ILE A 22 -6.82 14.15 -12.60
CA ILE A 22 -7.65 14.94 -11.69
C ILE A 22 -6.78 15.95 -10.91
N GLY A 23 -5.63 15.51 -10.40
CA GLY A 23 -4.66 16.39 -9.75
C GLY A 23 -4.21 17.53 -10.66
N LEU A 24 -3.95 17.25 -11.94
CA LEU A 24 -3.58 18.26 -12.93
C LEU A 24 -4.71 19.30 -13.14
N LEU A 25 -5.95 18.83 -13.31
CA LEU A 25 -7.11 19.72 -13.52
C LEU A 25 -7.37 20.62 -12.30
N ILE A 26 -7.32 20.06 -11.09
CA ILE A 26 -7.48 20.82 -9.83
C ILE A 26 -6.38 21.88 -9.71
N SER A 27 -5.13 21.50 -10.01
CA SER A 27 -3.99 22.41 -9.91
C SER A 27 -4.08 23.56 -10.92
N LEU A 28 -4.48 23.27 -12.15
CA LEU A 28 -4.72 24.28 -13.18
C LEU A 28 -5.85 25.24 -12.75
N GLY A 29 -6.92 24.68 -12.18
CA GLY A 29 -8.03 25.47 -11.61
C GLY A 29 -7.57 26.37 -10.47
N LEU A 30 -6.71 25.88 -9.57
CA LEU A 30 -6.17 26.65 -8.45
C LEU A 30 -5.24 27.79 -8.92
N VAL A 31 -4.44 27.55 -9.95
CA VAL A 31 -3.61 28.60 -10.58
C VAL A 31 -4.48 29.65 -11.27
N ALA A 32 -5.49 29.23 -12.03
CA ALA A 32 -6.42 30.13 -12.70
C ALA A 32 -7.21 30.97 -11.69
N TRP A 33 -7.69 30.34 -10.62
CA TRP A 33 -8.37 31.02 -9.52
C TRP A 33 -7.45 32.01 -8.82
N GLY A 34 -6.22 31.62 -8.48
CA GLY A 34 -5.23 32.51 -7.89
C GLY A 34 -4.92 33.73 -8.78
N ALA A 35 -4.84 33.53 -10.09
CA ALA A 35 -4.67 34.62 -11.05
C ALA A 35 -5.90 35.55 -11.12
N LEU A 36 -7.12 35.00 -11.15
CA LEU A 36 -8.36 35.78 -11.14
C LEU A 36 -8.53 36.60 -9.86
N VAL A 37 -8.24 36.00 -8.70
CA VAL A 37 -8.22 36.67 -7.39
C VAL A 37 -7.22 37.82 -7.43
N THR A 38 -6.01 37.58 -7.92
CA THR A 38 -4.98 38.60 -8.03
C THR A 38 -5.40 39.78 -8.92
N ILE A 39 -5.96 39.51 -10.11
CA ILE A 39 -6.39 40.55 -11.06
C ILE A 39 -7.62 41.29 -10.54
N GLY A 40 -8.63 40.56 -10.05
CA GLY A 40 -9.90 41.12 -9.61
C GLY A 40 -9.78 41.93 -8.31
N ILE A 41 -8.95 41.48 -7.38
CA ILE A 41 -8.74 42.15 -6.09
C ILE A 41 -7.66 43.23 -6.19
N GLY A 42 -6.61 43.01 -7.00
CA GLY A 42 -5.58 44.02 -7.30
C GLY A 42 -6.14 45.29 -7.97
N GLY A 43 -7.31 45.20 -8.60
CA GLY A 43 -8.03 46.35 -9.18
C GLY A 43 -8.77 47.24 -8.17
N VAL A 44 -8.97 46.81 -6.92
CA VAL A 44 -9.77 47.55 -5.91
C VAL A 44 -8.90 48.34 -4.91
N GLY A 45 -7.58 48.43 -5.14
CA GLY A 45 -6.73 49.46 -4.53
C GLY A 45 -6.58 49.40 -3.00
N GLY A 46 -6.30 48.23 -2.42
CA GLY A 46 -6.20 48.12 -0.95
C GLY A 46 -5.27 47.06 -0.36
N PHE A 47 -4.43 46.38 -1.14
CA PHE A 47 -3.53 45.35 -0.61
C PHE A 47 -2.11 45.90 -0.39
N TYR A 48 -1.59 45.71 0.82
CA TYR A 48 -0.20 45.97 1.14
C TYR A 48 0.70 45.00 0.35
N TYR A 49 1.87 45.45 -0.10
CA TYR A 49 2.83 44.64 -0.87
C TYR A 49 3.09 43.25 -0.28
N GLY A 50 3.06 43.10 1.05
CA GLY A 50 3.25 41.81 1.73
C GLY A 50 2.15 40.77 1.45
N GLU A 51 0.89 41.18 1.43
CA GLU A 51 -0.26 40.29 1.20
C GLU A 51 -0.31 39.81 -0.27
N LEU A 52 -0.04 40.71 -1.22
CA LEU A 52 0.05 40.36 -2.64
C LEU A 52 1.20 39.36 -2.89
N VAL A 53 2.37 39.58 -2.29
CA VAL A 53 3.49 38.65 -2.41
C VAL A 53 3.15 37.30 -1.79
N ALA A 54 2.48 37.27 -0.63
CA ALA A 54 2.04 36.02 0.00
C ALA A 54 1.06 35.24 -0.88
N ILE A 55 0.08 35.91 -1.49
CA ILE A 55 -0.87 35.31 -2.44
C ILE A 55 -0.15 34.75 -3.67
N MET A 56 0.76 35.53 -4.27
CA MET A 56 1.54 35.08 -5.44
C MET A 56 2.40 33.86 -5.12
N VAL A 57 3.14 33.89 -4.00
CA VAL A 57 4.00 32.77 -3.57
C VAL A 57 3.18 31.53 -3.23
N THR A 58 2.02 31.71 -2.60
CA THR A 58 1.16 30.59 -2.21
C THR A 58 0.48 29.96 -3.43
N TYR A 59 -0.22 30.74 -4.26
CA TYR A 59 -0.98 30.17 -5.39
C TYR A 59 -0.12 29.76 -6.58
N LEU A 60 0.91 30.55 -6.93
CA LEU A 60 1.82 30.16 -8.02
C LEU A 60 2.82 29.12 -7.53
N GLY A 61 3.39 29.25 -6.33
CA GLY A 61 4.34 28.27 -5.80
C GLY A 61 3.72 26.90 -5.56
N ILE A 62 2.60 26.84 -4.82
CA ILE A 62 1.89 25.58 -4.58
C ILE A 62 1.26 25.08 -5.88
N GLY A 63 0.67 25.96 -6.70
CA GLY A 63 0.08 25.57 -7.98
C GLY A 63 1.09 24.95 -8.96
N ILE A 64 2.28 25.54 -9.10
CA ILE A 64 3.36 25.00 -9.93
C ILE A 64 3.88 23.68 -9.36
N TRP A 65 4.10 23.59 -8.05
CA TRP A 65 4.50 22.34 -7.39
C TRP A 65 3.49 21.20 -7.62
N CYS A 66 2.21 21.52 -7.48
CA CYS A 66 1.09 20.61 -7.70
C CYS A 66 0.95 20.16 -9.16
N LEU A 67 1.25 21.04 -10.12
CA LEU A 67 1.35 20.68 -11.55
C LEU A 67 2.52 19.73 -11.80
N ILE A 68 3.70 20.02 -11.24
CA ILE A 68 4.89 19.16 -11.40
C ILE A 68 4.63 17.76 -10.86
N THR A 69 4.11 17.65 -9.64
CA THR A 69 3.81 16.35 -9.00
C THR A 69 2.75 15.56 -9.78
N SER A 70 1.71 16.22 -10.30
CA SER A 70 0.68 15.59 -11.14
C SER A 70 1.25 15.04 -12.46
N ILE A 71 2.11 15.80 -13.13
CA ILE A 71 2.79 15.37 -14.36
C ILE A 71 3.71 14.17 -14.08
N LEU A 72 4.48 14.23 -12.99
CA LEU A 72 5.38 13.13 -12.59
C LEU A 72 4.60 11.83 -12.36
N ILE A 73 3.46 11.88 -11.69
CA ILE A 73 2.60 10.70 -11.47
C ILE A 73 2.12 10.10 -12.79
N ILE A 74 1.71 10.93 -13.76
CA ILE A 74 1.29 10.46 -15.10
C ILE A 74 2.46 9.77 -15.82
N VAL A 75 3.66 10.36 -15.75
CA VAL A 75 4.87 9.78 -16.35
C VAL A 75 5.23 8.44 -15.69
N PHE A 76 5.18 8.37 -14.36
CA PHE A 76 5.48 7.14 -13.62
C PHE A 76 4.42 6.06 -13.84
N ALA A 77 3.15 6.40 -13.99
CA ALA A 77 2.10 5.44 -14.36
C ALA A 77 2.41 4.80 -15.73
N ARG A 78 2.81 5.59 -16.73
CA ARG A 78 3.24 5.04 -18.03
C ARG A 78 4.47 4.14 -17.91
N LYS A 79 5.47 4.55 -17.11
CA LYS A 79 6.66 3.75 -16.82
C LYS A 79 6.35 2.43 -16.08
N LEU A 80 5.36 2.44 -15.18
CA LEU A 80 4.85 1.26 -14.47
C LEU A 80 4.30 0.24 -15.47
N LYS A 81 3.46 0.68 -16.43
CA LYS A 81 2.92 -0.20 -17.48
C LYS A 81 4.01 -0.71 -18.41
N ALA A 82 4.99 0.14 -18.76
CA ALA A 82 6.07 -0.24 -19.64
C ALA A 82 7.08 -1.23 -19.02
N ASN A 83 7.23 -1.23 -17.68
CA ASN A 83 8.20 -2.06 -16.96
C ASN A 83 7.55 -2.79 -15.77
N PRO A 84 6.71 -3.80 -16.01
CA PRO A 84 5.96 -4.49 -14.97
C PRO A 84 6.87 -5.24 -13.97
N LEU A 85 8.07 -5.68 -14.40
CA LEU A 85 9.05 -6.31 -13.50
C LEU A 85 9.63 -5.35 -12.45
N GLN A 86 9.60 -4.04 -12.72
CA GLN A 86 10.09 -3.01 -11.78
C GLN A 86 8.93 -2.26 -11.11
N HIS A 87 7.76 -2.89 -11.01
CA HIS A 87 6.54 -2.28 -10.46
C HIS A 87 6.75 -1.61 -9.10
N SER A 88 7.57 -2.18 -8.20
CA SER A 88 7.82 -1.61 -6.87
C SER A 88 8.51 -0.25 -6.93
N LYS A 89 9.44 -0.03 -7.86
CA LYS A 89 10.17 1.24 -7.97
C LYS A 89 9.24 2.37 -8.42
N TRP A 90 8.48 2.13 -9.48
CA TRP A 90 7.55 3.12 -10.03
C TRP A 90 6.33 3.32 -9.14
N GLY A 91 5.82 2.25 -8.51
CA GLY A 91 4.75 2.31 -7.52
C GLY A 91 5.13 3.11 -6.27
N ALA A 92 6.35 2.91 -5.74
CA ALA A 92 6.85 3.69 -4.62
C ALA A 92 6.99 5.18 -4.94
N LEU A 93 7.50 5.52 -6.14
CA LEU A 93 7.58 6.91 -6.57
C LEU A 93 6.18 7.55 -6.65
N ILE A 94 5.21 6.87 -7.28
CA ILE A 94 3.82 7.34 -7.33
C ILE A 94 3.27 7.59 -5.92
N LEU A 95 3.53 6.67 -4.99
CA LEU A 95 3.07 6.80 -3.60
C LEU A 95 3.68 8.02 -2.91
N VAL A 96 4.99 8.22 -3.00
CA VAL A 96 5.70 9.37 -2.40
C VAL A 96 5.18 10.70 -2.98
N PHE A 97 5.10 10.81 -4.31
CA PHE A 97 4.61 12.03 -4.95
C PHE A 97 3.11 12.26 -4.73
N SER A 98 2.34 11.22 -4.41
CA SER A 98 0.93 11.36 -4.04
C SER A 98 0.72 11.87 -2.61
N ILE A 99 1.64 11.57 -1.69
CA ILE A 99 1.58 12.09 -0.30
C ILE A 99 2.02 13.56 -0.26
N ILE A 100 3.05 13.91 -1.03
CA ILE A 100 3.65 15.25 -1.04
C ILE A 100 2.88 16.20 -1.98
N GLY A 101 2.19 15.65 -2.98
CA GLY A 101 1.44 16.39 -3.98
C GLY A 101 -0.07 16.44 -3.70
N PRO A 102 -0.85 17.08 -4.59
CA PRO A 102 -2.30 17.15 -4.49
C PRO A 102 -2.99 15.87 -4.98
N ALA A 103 -2.21 14.85 -5.35
CA ALA A 103 -2.73 13.69 -6.04
C ALA A 103 -3.65 12.94 -5.08
N GLY A 104 -4.94 12.99 -5.40
CA GLY A 104 -5.99 12.53 -4.50
C GLY A 104 -5.92 11.04 -4.20
N LEU A 105 -6.87 10.58 -3.39
CA LEU A 105 -6.97 9.22 -2.88
C LEU A 105 -6.76 8.13 -3.97
N LEU A 106 -7.17 8.40 -5.21
CA LEU A 106 -7.02 7.48 -6.35
C LEU A 106 -5.56 7.22 -6.72
N ALA A 107 -4.70 8.25 -6.71
CA ALA A 107 -3.28 8.09 -7.02
C ALA A 107 -2.57 7.30 -5.91
N LEU A 108 -2.96 7.53 -4.66
CA LEU A 108 -2.48 6.78 -3.50
C LEU A 108 -2.90 5.31 -3.55
N ILE A 109 -4.18 5.04 -3.82
CA ILE A 109 -4.69 3.67 -4.00
C ILE A 109 -3.97 2.97 -5.17
N GLY A 110 -3.79 3.66 -6.29
CA GLY A 110 -3.04 3.14 -7.44
C GLY A 110 -1.58 2.81 -7.09
N GLY A 111 -0.91 3.66 -6.31
CA GLY A 111 0.45 3.42 -5.80
C GLY A 111 0.54 2.21 -4.87
N ILE A 112 -0.41 2.05 -3.95
CA ILE A 112 -0.47 0.89 -3.04
C ILE A 112 -0.71 -0.40 -3.84
N LEU A 113 -1.66 -0.40 -4.78
CA LEU A 113 -1.94 -1.55 -5.64
C LEU A 113 -0.72 -1.94 -6.48
N ALA A 114 0.07 -0.96 -6.95
CA ALA A 114 1.32 -1.23 -7.65
C ALA A 114 2.39 -1.91 -6.77
N LEU A 115 2.40 -1.65 -5.45
CA LEU A 115 3.32 -2.30 -4.51
C LEU A 115 2.90 -3.74 -4.19
N VAL A 116 1.60 -3.99 -4.02
CA VAL A 116 1.06 -5.32 -3.71
C VAL A 116 1.02 -6.22 -4.94
N TYR A 117 0.92 -5.63 -6.13
CA TYR A 117 0.93 -6.34 -7.39
C TYR A 117 2.13 -7.29 -7.50
N LYS A 118 1.88 -8.56 -7.82
CA LYS A 118 2.91 -9.58 -8.01
C LYS A 118 2.98 -10.00 -9.48
N PRO A 119 4.05 -9.62 -10.22
CA PRO A 119 4.17 -9.95 -11.64
C PRO A 119 4.47 -11.44 -11.83
N ILE A 120 3.75 -12.09 -12.73
CA ILE A 120 4.01 -13.48 -13.15
C ILE A 120 4.72 -13.42 -14.51
N PRO A 121 6.00 -13.83 -14.60
CA PRO A 121 6.74 -13.82 -15.86
C PRO A 121 6.10 -14.80 -16.85
N TYR A 122 6.08 -14.44 -18.13
CA TYR A 122 5.50 -15.26 -19.19
C TYR A 122 6.11 -16.68 -19.20
N GLY A 123 5.25 -17.70 -19.22
CA GLY A 123 5.67 -19.10 -19.19
C GLY A 123 5.84 -19.71 -17.79
N ALA A 124 5.78 -18.91 -16.73
CA ALA A 124 5.59 -19.45 -15.38
C ALA A 124 4.10 -19.77 -15.18
N SER A 125 3.79 -20.97 -14.70
CA SER A 125 2.43 -21.25 -14.25
C SER A 125 2.12 -20.33 -13.07
N PRO A 126 0.95 -19.68 -13.05
CA PRO A 126 0.60 -18.86 -11.92
C PRO A 126 0.40 -19.81 -10.72
N GLN A 127 1.20 -19.65 -9.66
CA GLN A 127 0.93 -20.31 -8.38
C GLN A 127 0.05 -19.37 -7.56
N TYR A 128 -1.19 -19.25 -7.98
CA TYR A 128 -2.30 -18.74 -7.19
C TYR A 128 -2.61 -19.88 -6.24
N GLY A 129 -1.87 -19.94 -5.13
CA GLY A 129 -2.39 -20.67 -3.98
C GLY A 129 -3.83 -20.17 -3.78
N PRO A 130 -4.83 -21.06 -3.66
CA PRO A 130 -6.17 -20.61 -3.34
C PRO A 130 -6.05 -19.65 -2.16
N GLN A 131 -6.74 -18.51 -2.20
CA GLN A 131 -6.90 -17.67 -1.03
C GLN A 131 -7.64 -18.53 0.01
N GLN A 132 -6.88 -19.26 0.82
CA GLN A 132 -7.46 -20.01 1.92
C GLN A 132 -7.90 -18.97 2.94
N PRO A 133 -9.18 -18.97 3.37
CA PRO A 133 -9.54 -18.29 4.60
C PRO A 133 -8.61 -18.83 5.67
N TYR A 134 -7.77 -17.95 6.22
CA TYR A 134 -6.84 -18.31 7.28
C TYR A 134 -7.66 -18.62 8.55
N TYR A 135 -8.15 -19.85 8.64
CA TYR A 135 -8.51 -20.47 9.91
C TYR A 135 -7.21 -20.99 10.52
N GLY A 136 -6.37 -20.06 10.97
CA GLY A 136 -5.29 -20.44 11.88
C GLY A 136 -5.91 -21.07 13.14
N PRO A 137 -5.29 -22.10 13.73
CA PRO A 137 -5.71 -22.55 15.06
C PRO A 137 -5.69 -21.35 16.01
N PRO A 138 -6.68 -21.22 16.92
CA PRO A 138 -6.71 -20.12 17.88
C PRO A 138 -5.36 -20.07 18.60
N PRO A 139 -4.84 -18.88 18.95
CA PRO A 139 -3.54 -18.74 19.57
C PRO A 139 -3.48 -19.66 20.78
N GLN A 140 -2.75 -20.76 20.64
CA GLN A 140 -2.47 -21.67 21.73
C GLN A 140 -1.54 -20.90 22.65
N GLN A 141 -2.16 -20.29 23.66
CA GLN A 141 -1.49 -19.74 24.81
C GLN A 141 -0.60 -20.86 25.34
N ALA A 142 0.72 -20.68 25.19
CA ALA A 142 1.71 -21.52 25.80
C ALA A 142 1.60 -21.33 27.32
N ALA A 143 0.64 -22.02 27.92
CA ALA A 143 0.59 -22.25 29.34
C ALA A 143 1.56 -23.40 29.63
N TYR A 144 2.79 -23.04 29.98
CA TYR A 144 3.75 -23.96 30.57
C TYR A 144 3.19 -24.40 31.93
N GLN A 145 2.51 -25.54 31.98
CA GLN A 145 2.26 -26.26 33.23
C GLN A 145 3.05 -27.57 33.18
N GLN A 146 4.22 -27.56 33.81
CA GLN A 146 4.94 -28.77 34.17
C GLN A 146 4.06 -29.56 35.13
N SER A 147 3.27 -30.48 34.57
CA SER A 147 2.57 -31.49 35.35
C SER A 147 3.62 -32.47 35.88
N PRO A 148 3.62 -32.82 37.18
CA PRO A 148 4.58 -33.77 37.72
C PRO A 148 4.47 -35.10 36.96
N THR A 149 5.59 -35.66 36.54
CA THR A 149 5.63 -36.95 35.84
C THR A 149 5.82 -38.07 36.86
N THR A 150 4.94 -39.08 36.85
CA THR A 150 5.04 -40.32 37.63
C THR A 150 5.45 -41.46 36.71
N ILE A 151 6.20 -42.42 37.23
CA ILE A 151 6.59 -43.62 36.48
C ILE A 151 5.46 -44.66 36.57
N CYS A 152 5.02 -45.20 35.43
CA CYS A 152 4.05 -46.28 35.42
C CYS A 152 4.66 -47.55 36.06
N PRO A 153 4.06 -48.13 37.11
CA PRO A 153 4.62 -49.31 37.78
C PRO A 153 4.52 -50.60 36.94
N GLN A 154 3.81 -50.58 35.81
CA GLN A 154 3.55 -51.77 34.99
C GLN A 154 4.47 -51.87 33.76
N CYS A 155 4.87 -50.74 33.17
CA CYS A 155 5.75 -50.72 31.99
C CYS A 155 6.99 -49.84 32.17
N GLY A 156 7.14 -49.16 33.31
CA GLY A 156 8.30 -48.32 33.61
C GLY A 156 8.36 -47.00 32.84
N THR A 157 7.37 -46.67 32.00
CA THR A 157 7.37 -45.42 31.24
C THR A 157 6.95 -44.23 32.11
N ALA A 158 7.66 -43.11 31.98
CA ALA A 158 7.27 -41.85 32.59
C ALA A 158 5.98 -41.31 31.94
N VAL A 159 4.96 -41.04 32.76
CA VAL A 159 3.65 -40.54 32.36
C VAL A 159 3.26 -39.35 33.24
N ALA A 160 2.45 -38.43 32.72
CA ALA A 160 2.00 -37.29 33.51
C ALA A 160 1.09 -37.76 34.67
N SER A 161 1.25 -37.20 35.88
CA SER A 161 0.50 -37.62 37.08
C SER A 161 -1.01 -37.38 37.00
N ASN A 162 -1.48 -36.65 36.00
CA ASN A 162 -2.89 -36.32 35.78
C ASN A 162 -3.61 -37.33 34.87
N VAL A 163 -2.93 -38.37 34.37
CA VAL A 163 -3.56 -39.40 33.53
C VAL A 163 -4.00 -40.58 34.39
N ARG A 164 -5.21 -41.12 34.14
CA ARG A 164 -5.69 -42.32 34.85
C ARG A 164 -5.18 -43.62 34.24
N PHE A 165 -4.92 -43.63 32.93
CA PHE A 165 -4.44 -44.80 32.21
C PHE A 165 -3.12 -44.48 31.51
N CYS A 166 -2.18 -45.42 31.54
CA CYS A 166 -0.93 -45.30 30.84
C CYS A 166 -1.16 -45.41 29.32
N PRO A 167 -0.73 -44.43 28.50
CA PRO A 167 -0.89 -44.48 27.05
C PRO A 167 0.00 -45.55 26.39
N ASN A 168 1.01 -46.07 27.09
CA ASN A 168 1.91 -47.07 26.54
C ASN A 168 1.40 -48.50 26.76
N CYS A 169 0.88 -48.82 27.97
CA CYS A 169 0.46 -50.18 28.32
C CYS A 169 -1.06 -50.33 28.57
N GLY A 170 -1.83 -49.24 28.53
CA GLY A 170 -3.28 -49.24 28.73
C GLY A 170 -3.76 -49.50 30.16
N ARG A 171 -2.84 -49.78 31.10
CA ARG A 171 -3.17 -50.06 32.50
C ARG A 171 -3.34 -48.78 33.32
N GLN A 172 -4.18 -48.86 34.35
CA GLN A 172 -4.43 -47.74 35.26
C GLN A 172 -3.17 -47.39 36.07
N VAL A 173 -2.84 -46.10 36.18
CA VAL A 173 -1.64 -45.58 36.87
C VAL A 173 -1.94 -44.90 38.21
N ASN A 174 -3.22 -44.74 38.55
CA ASN A 174 -3.71 -44.30 39.85
C ASN A 174 -4.44 -45.45 40.55
#